data_AF-A0A1N7GHZ5-F1
#
_entry.id   AF-A0A1N7GHZ5-F1
#
_cell.length_a   1.000
_cell.length_b   1.000
_cell.length_c   1.000
_cell.angle_alpha   90.00
_cell.angle_beta   90.00
_cell.angle_gamma   90.00
#
_symmetry.space_group_name_H-M   'P 1'
#
loop_
_entity.id
_entity.type
_entity.pdbx_description
1 polymer ?
#
loop_
_entity_poly.entity_id
_entity_poly.type
_entity_poly.pdbx_seq_one_letter_code
_entity_poly.pdbx_strand_id
1 'polypeptide(L)'
;MQDYDPSSAPSAGAMAALFGAFLIPALIISVILIVSMWKIYTKAGKPGWAAIIPIYNIIVLLEIVGKPTWWVILFLVPCANIVVAVWVTNLLSKSFGQSEGFTIGLLLLSFVFYPILGFGNYQYLGPAGAGFIGGGKPFDPSTNYQDPFNNTPPPPQV
;
A
#
# COMPACT_ATOMS: atom_id res chain seq x y z
N MET A 1 -12.31 -19.76 -48.65
CA MET A 1 -12.92 -18.98 -47.56
C MET A 1 -13.13 -19.96 -46.42
N GLN A 2 -12.60 -19.70 -45.22
CA GLN A 2 -12.85 -20.57 -44.08
C GLN A 2 -14.27 -20.30 -43.59
N ASP A 3 -15.12 -21.34 -43.58
CA ASP A 3 -16.48 -21.24 -43.10
C ASP A 3 -16.45 -21.02 -41.58
N TYR A 4 -16.87 -19.83 -41.15
CA TYR A 4 -17.07 -19.53 -39.74
C TYR A 4 -18.28 -20.32 -39.24
N ASP A 5 -18.06 -21.30 -38.36
CA ASP A 5 -19.13 -22.04 -37.70
C ASP A 5 -19.56 -21.30 -36.42
N PRO A 6 -20.71 -20.59 -36.42
CA PRO A 6 -21.18 -19.84 -35.26
C PRO A 6 -21.53 -20.73 -34.05
N SER A 7 -21.66 -22.05 -34.23
CA SER A 7 -21.95 -23.00 -33.14
C SER A 7 -20.71 -23.35 -32.30
N SER A 8 -19.52 -23.03 -32.81
CA SER A 8 -18.25 -23.16 -32.06
C SER A 8 -18.00 -21.99 -31.10
N ALA A 9 -18.78 -20.91 -31.20
CA ALA A 9 -18.69 -19.79 -30.28
C ALA A 9 -19.17 -20.22 -28.88
N PRO A 10 -18.40 -19.95 -27.82
CA PRO A 10 -18.82 -20.27 -26.47
C PRO A 10 -20.18 -19.63 -26.19
N SER A 11 -21.14 -20.45 -25.76
CA SER A 11 -22.51 -20.01 -25.51
C SER A 11 -22.54 -18.87 -24.48
N ALA A 12 -23.55 -18.00 -24.53
CA ALA A 12 -23.69 -16.93 -23.56
C ALA A 12 -23.67 -17.44 -22.10
N GLY A 13 -24.18 -18.66 -21.86
CA GLY A 13 -24.10 -19.34 -20.57
C GLY A 13 -22.69 -19.80 -20.19
N ALA A 14 -21.92 -20.34 -21.14
CA ALA A 14 -20.51 -20.71 -20.91
C ALA A 14 -19.63 -19.48 -20.66
N MET A 15 -19.84 -18.40 -21.43
CA MET A 15 -19.18 -17.11 -21.19
C MET A 15 -19.54 -16.57 -19.81
N ALA A 16 -20.83 -16.51 -19.45
CA ALA A 16 -21.26 -16.02 -18.14
C ALA A 16 -20.71 -16.85 -16.96
N ALA A 17 -20.59 -18.17 -17.10
CA ALA A 17 -20.00 -19.04 -16.09
C ALA A 17 -18.49 -18.77 -15.91
N LEU A 18 -17.75 -18.60 -17.01
CA LEU A 18 -16.33 -18.25 -16.97
C LEU A 18 -16.11 -16.84 -16.38
N PHE A 19 -16.95 -15.88 -16.76
CA PHE A 19 -16.93 -14.53 -16.19
C PHE A 19 -17.25 -14.56 -14.69
N GLY A 20 -18.29 -15.27 -14.25
CA GLY A 20 -18.66 -15.37 -12.84
C GLY A 20 -17.59 -16.07 -11.99
N ALA A 21 -17.00 -17.15 -12.50
CA ALA A 21 -15.96 -17.91 -11.80
C ALA A 21 -14.70 -17.08 -11.50
N PHE A 22 -14.37 -16.08 -12.35
CA PHE A 22 -13.21 -15.21 -12.14
C PHE A 22 -13.57 -13.86 -11.50
N LEU A 23 -14.70 -13.23 -11.88
CA LEU A 23 -15.08 -11.91 -11.37
C LEU A 23 -15.44 -11.93 -9.89
N ILE A 24 -16.19 -12.94 -9.44
CA ILE A 24 -16.65 -13.01 -8.04
C ILE A 24 -15.46 -13.07 -7.06
N PRO A 25 -14.50 -14.00 -7.19
CA PRO A 25 -13.32 -14.01 -6.32
C PRO A 25 -12.44 -12.77 -6.49
N ALA A 26 -12.30 -12.24 -7.71
CA ALA A 26 -11.52 -11.00 -7.94
C ALA A 26 -12.12 -9.78 -7.22
N LEU A 27 -13.46 -9.67 -7.19
CA LEU A 27 -14.15 -8.61 -6.43
C LEU A 27 -13.95 -8.78 -4.93
N ILE A 28 -14.07 -10.00 -4.41
CA ILE A 28 -13.84 -10.29 -2.99
C ILE A 28 -12.42 -9.89 -2.58
N ILE A 29 -11.41 -10.31 -3.36
CA ILE A 29 -10.00 -9.96 -3.11
C ILE A 29 -9.81 -8.44 -3.18
N SER A 30 -10.42 -7.77 -4.16
CA SER A 30 -10.32 -6.30 -4.30
C SER A 30 -10.89 -5.58 -3.07
N VAL A 31 -12.05 -6.01 -2.57
CA VAL A 31 -12.65 -5.44 -1.35
C VAL A 31 -11.73 -5.65 -0.15
N ILE A 32 -11.17 -6.84 0.03
CA ILE A 32 -10.23 -7.13 1.13
C ILE A 32 -9.01 -6.20 1.04
N LEU A 33 -8.45 -5.98 -0.15
CA LEU A 33 -7.31 -5.08 -0.34
C LEU A 33 -7.65 -3.63 -0.02
N ILE A 34 -8.82 -3.14 -0.46
CA ILE A 34 -9.28 -1.79 -0.16
C ILE A 34 -9.44 -1.60 1.36
N VAL A 35 -10.06 -2.55 2.05
CA VAL A 35 -10.23 -2.48 3.51
C VAL A 35 -8.87 -2.57 4.22
N SER A 36 -7.95 -3.38 3.71
CA SER A 36 -6.58 -3.48 4.24
C SER A 36 -5.85 -2.14 4.14
N MET A 37 -5.93 -1.48 2.97
CA MET A 37 -5.34 -0.16 2.75
C MET A 37 -6.01 0.91 3.63
N TRP A 38 -7.33 0.85 3.79
CA TRP A 38 -8.07 1.71 4.72
C TRP A 38 -7.50 1.56 6.14
N LYS A 39 -7.31 0.31 6.61
CA LYS A 39 -6.73 0.05 7.94
C LYS A 39 -5.32 0.63 8.07
N ILE A 40 -4.45 0.43 7.07
CA ILE A 40 -3.10 1.01 7.05
C ILE A 40 -3.15 2.54 7.22
N TYR A 41 -4.05 3.21 6.49
CA TYR A 41 -4.17 4.66 6.55
C TYR A 41 -4.70 5.13 7.90
N THR A 42 -5.69 4.43 8.47
CA THR A 42 -6.19 4.76 9.81
C THR A 42 -5.15 4.56 10.90
N LYS A 43 -4.27 3.54 10.77
CA LYS A 43 -3.13 3.34 11.67
C LYS A 43 -2.11 4.47 11.58
N ALA A 44 -1.95 5.06 10.39
CA ALA A 44 -1.10 6.23 10.18
C ALA A 44 -1.79 7.58 10.48
N GLY A 45 -2.99 7.57 11.07
CA GLY A 45 -3.74 8.79 11.41
C GLY A 45 -4.32 9.53 10.20
N LYS A 46 -4.45 8.86 9.05
CA LYS A 46 -4.97 9.42 7.79
C LYS A 46 -6.37 8.86 7.47
N PRO A 47 -7.19 9.62 6.71
CA PRO A 47 -8.50 9.16 6.31
C PRO A 47 -8.40 7.93 5.40
N GLY A 48 -8.93 6.79 5.83
CA GLY A 48 -8.80 5.57 5.04
C GLY A 48 -9.66 5.50 3.78
N TRP A 49 -10.68 6.36 3.64
CA TRP A 49 -11.37 6.55 2.36
C TRP A 49 -10.44 7.11 1.26
N ALA A 50 -9.31 7.72 1.65
CA ALA A 50 -8.31 8.17 0.69
C ALA A 50 -7.75 7.02 -0.16
N ALA A 51 -7.83 5.78 0.34
CA ALA A 51 -7.36 4.61 -0.39
C ALA A 51 -8.16 4.34 -1.68
N ILE A 52 -9.41 4.82 -1.76
CA ILE A 52 -10.35 4.55 -2.87
C ILE A 52 -10.08 5.46 -4.07
N ILE A 53 -9.67 6.71 -3.84
CA ILE A 53 -9.45 7.68 -4.91
C ILE A 53 -8.02 7.55 -5.41
N PRO A 54 -7.76 7.22 -6.70
CA PRO A 54 -6.42 6.89 -7.18
C PRO A 54 -5.36 7.97 -6.93
N ILE A 55 -5.66 9.23 -7.25
CA ILE A 55 -4.69 10.33 -7.06
C ILE A 55 -4.51 10.65 -5.58
N TYR A 56 -5.60 10.68 -4.81
CA TYR A 56 -5.53 11.01 -3.39
C TYR A 56 -4.86 9.90 -2.56
N ASN A 57 -5.03 8.64 -2.96
CA ASN A 57 -4.32 7.48 -2.42
C ASN A 57 -2.80 7.71 -2.47
N ILE A 58 -2.27 8.11 -3.64
CA ILE A 58 -0.82 8.36 -3.81
C ILE A 58 -0.37 9.52 -2.94
N ILE A 59 -1.13 10.63 -2.89
CA ILE A 59 -0.80 11.79 -2.07
C ILE A 59 -0.73 11.40 -0.59
N VAL A 60 -1.76 10.73 -0.06
CA VAL A 60 -1.81 10.31 1.33
C VAL A 60 -0.74 9.27 1.64
N LEU A 61 -0.47 8.34 0.71
CA LEU A 61 0.61 7.36 0.85
C LEU A 61 1.98 8.06 0.97
N LEU A 62 2.23 9.09 0.15
CA LEU A 62 3.45 9.91 0.23
C LEU A 62 3.55 10.64 1.57
N GLU A 63 2.45 11.18 2.08
CA GLU A 63 2.41 11.80 3.42
C GLU A 63 2.69 10.79 4.53
N ILE A 64 2.16 9.56 4.44
CA ILE A 64 2.42 8.46 5.39
C ILE A 64 3.91 8.06 5.37
N VAL A 65 4.56 8.07 4.21
CA VAL A 65 6.00 7.78 4.16
C VAL A 65 6.88 9.00 4.44
N GLY A 66 6.31 10.20 4.50
CA GLY A 66 7.04 11.45 4.73
C GLY A 66 7.79 11.96 3.50
N LYS A 67 7.28 11.70 2.30
CA LYS A 67 7.79 12.24 1.04
C LYS A 67 6.94 13.41 0.55
N PRO A 68 7.56 14.39 -0.14
CA PRO A 68 6.82 15.55 -0.61
C PRO A 68 5.86 15.18 -1.74
N THR A 69 4.70 15.83 -1.77
CA THR A 69 3.59 15.55 -2.69
C THR A 69 3.95 15.72 -4.18
N TRP A 70 5.01 16.46 -4.50
CA TRP A 70 5.48 16.58 -5.89
C TRP A 70 5.91 15.24 -6.50
N TRP A 71 6.20 14.21 -5.68
CA TRP A 71 6.51 12.85 -6.14
C TRP A 71 5.36 12.22 -6.94
N VAL A 72 4.13 12.71 -6.82
CA VAL A 72 3.00 12.31 -7.68
C VAL A 72 3.32 12.49 -9.17
N ILE A 73 4.11 13.51 -9.53
CA ILE A 73 4.53 13.75 -10.92
C ILE A 73 5.45 12.62 -11.42
N LEU A 74 6.26 12.02 -10.54
CA LEU A 74 7.12 10.89 -10.91
C LEU A 74 6.31 9.62 -11.23
N PHE A 75 5.12 9.46 -10.63
CA PHE A 75 4.21 8.36 -10.97
C PHE A 75 3.60 8.49 -12.38
N LEU A 76 3.58 9.70 -12.97
CA LEU A 76 3.15 9.90 -14.36
C LEU A 76 4.21 9.45 -15.38
N VAL A 77 5.49 9.34 -14.97
CA VAL A 77 6.59 8.92 -15.84
C VAL A 77 6.74 7.40 -15.77
N PRO A 78 6.55 6.63 -16.87
CA PRO A 78 6.46 5.17 -16.82
C PRO A 78 7.66 4.46 -16.17
N CYS A 79 8.88 4.90 -16.48
CA CYS A 79 10.09 4.30 -15.92
C CYS A 79 10.31 4.70 -14.45
N ALA A 80 10.01 5.95 -14.08
CA ALA A 80 10.16 6.42 -12.72
C ALA A 80 9.06 5.88 -11.80
N ASN A 81 7.86 5.63 -12.33
CA ASN A 81 6.73 5.07 -11.59
C ASN A 81 7.11 3.76 -10.89
N ILE A 82 7.72 2.82 -11.61
CA ILE A 82 8.13 1.53 -11.03
C ILE A 82 9.16 1.75 -9.90
N VAL A 83 10.21 2.53 -10.16
CA VAL A 83 11.26 2.80 -9.16
C VAL A 83 10.68 3.47 -7.92
N VAL A 84 9.82 4.47 -8.11
CA VAL A 84 9.16 5.18 -7.02
C VAL A 84 8.18 4.28 -6.27
N ALA A 85 7.43 3.42 -6.95
CA ALA A 85 6.51 2.48 -6.31
C ALA A 85 7.26 1.47 -5.41
N VAL A 86 8.39 0.92 -5.88
CA VAL A 86 9.25 0.06 -5.06
C VAL A 86 9.79 0.84 -3.86
N TRP A 87 10.27 2.07 -4.10
CA TRP A 87 10.84 2.91 -3.04
C TRP A 87 9.80 3.28 -1.98
N VAL A 88 8.60 3.70 -2.39
CA VAL A 88 7.50 4.06 -1.48
C VAL A 88 7.04 2.84 -0.69
N THR A 89 6.97 1.67 -1.32
CA THR A 89 6.65 0.41 -0.62
C THR A 89 7.71 0.06 0.43
N ASN A 90 8.99 0.26 0.12
CA ASN A 90 10.07 0.07 1.10
C ASN A 90 9.94 1.05 2.27
N LEU A 91 9.71 2.33 1.99
CA LEU A 91 9.50 3.33 3.03
C LEU A 91 8.26 3.03 3.87
N LEU A 92 7.17 2.59 3.25
CA LEU A 92 5.96 2.16 3.96
C LEU A 92 6.30 1.01 4.91
N SER A 93 6.97 -0.03 4.44
CA SER A 93 7.44 -1.15 5.28
C SER A 93 8.25 -0.64 6.48
N LYS A 94 9.22 0.26 6.24
CA LYS A 94 10.05 0.84 7.30
C LYS A 94 9.25 1.73 8.26
N SER A 95 8.25 2.45 7.78
CA SER A 95 7.34 3.26 8.62
C SER A 95 6.53 2.40 9.60
N PHE A 96 6.36 1.11 9.33
CA PHE A 96 5.73 0.12 10.22
C PHE A 96 6.76 -0.77 10.96
N GLY A 97 8.04 -0.39 10.93
CA GLY A 97 9.12 -1.12 11.60
C GLY A 97 9.50 -2.45 10.95
N GLN A 98 9.12 -2.68 9.69
CA GLN A 98 9.35 -3.93 8.98
C GLN A 98 10.65 -3.90 8.16
N SER A 99 11.29 -5.06 8.01
CA SER A 99 12.55 -5.23 7.28
C SER A 99 12.39 -5.22 5.76
N GLU A 100 13.50 -5.18 5.03
CA GLU A 100 13.51 -5.26 3.55
C GLU A 100 12.88 -6.56 3.03
N GLY A 101 13.00 -7.67 3.78
CA GLY A 101 12.34 -8.94 3.43
C GLY A 101 10.81 -8.83 3.43
N PHE A 102 10.24 -8.02 4.34
CA PHE A 102 8.81 -7.74 4.35
C PHE A 102 8.39 -6.85 3.16
N THR A 103 9.27 -5.93 2.73
CA THR A 103 9.05 -5.15 1.50
C THR A 103 9.00 -6.05 0.27
N ILE A 104 9.91 -7.02 0.17
CA ILE A 104 9.91 -8.00 -0.92
C ILE A 104 8.61 -8.82 -0.87
N GLY A 105 8.16 -9.21 0.32
CA GLY A 105 6.84 -9.84 0.52
C GLY A 105 5.68 -8.96 0.04
N LEU A 106 5.70 -7.66 0.34
CA LEU A 106 4.73 -6.69 -0.17
C LEU A 106 4.75 -6.54 -1.69
N LEU A 107 5.91 -6.71 -2.32
CA LEU A 107 6.06 -6.52 -3.76
C LEU A 107 5.70 -7.79 -4.54
N LEU A 108 6.15 -8.94 -4.08
CA LEU A 108 5.91 -10.25 -4.71
C LEU A 108 4.53 -10.83 -4.36
N LEU A 109 4.07 -10.58 -3.13
CA LEU A 109 2.83 -11.13 -2.59
C LEU A 109 1.99 -10.03 -1.92
N SER A 110 1.79 -8.93 -2.65
CA SER A 110 1.01 -7.77 -2.23
C SER A 110 -0.37 -8.16 -1.70
N PHE A 111 -1.03 -9.14 -2.35
CA PHE A 111 -2.38 -9.55 -1.99
C PHE A 111 -2.49 -10.07 -0.54
N VAL A 112 -1.41 -10.62 0.04
CA VAL A 112 -1.39 -11.16 1.40
C VAL A 112 -0.75 -10.19 2.38
N PHE A 113 0.36 -9.55 2.00
CA PHE A 113 1.14 -8.70 2.90
C PHE A 113 0.44 -7.38 3.24
N TYR A 114 -0.34 -6.79 2.32
CA TYR A 114 -1.14 -5.59 2.62
C TYR A 114 -2.20 -5.86 3.71
N PRO A 115 -3.01 -6.94 3.62
CA PRO A 115 -3.89 -7.34 4.72
C PRO A 115 -3.15 -7.65 6.02
N ILE A 116 -2.02 -8.35 5.97
CA ILE A 116 -1.21 -8.62 7.16
C ILE A 116 -0.75 -7.32 7.82
N LEU A 117 -0.30 -6.33 7.04
CA LEU A 117 0.12 -5.04 7.56
C LEU A 117 -1.06 -4.23 8.13
N GLY A 118 -2.19 -4.23 7.42
CA GLY A 118 -3.39 -3.49 7.79
C GLY A 118 -4.11 -4.07 9.01
N PHE A 119 -4.32 -5.37 9.07
CA PHE A 119 -5.06 -6.05 10.14
C PHE A 119 -4.18 -6.65 11.23
N GLY A 120 -2.90 -6.91 10.96
CA GLY A 120 -1.96 -7.46 11.94
C GLY A 120 -1.62 -6.46 13.05
N ASN A 121 -0.86 -6.92 14.05
CA ASN A 121 -0.45 -6.13 15.21
C ASN A 121 0.71 -5.14 14.91
N TYR A 122 0.80 -4.67 13.68
CA TYR A 122 1.79 -3.67 13.26
C TYR A 122 1.29 -2.27 13.62
N GLN A 123 2.14 -1.51 14.30
CA GLN A 123 1.90 -0.12 14.61
C GLN A 123 2.65 0.77 13.61
N TYR A 124 2.01 1.86 13.21
CA TYR A 124 2.67 2.89 12.43
C TYR A 124 3.60 3.67 13.36
N LEU A 125 4.89 3.63 13.09
CA LEU A 125 5.92 4.18 13.95
C LEU A 125 6.36 5.60 13.53
N GLY A 126 5.97 6.03 12.33
CA GLY A 126 6.27 7.36 11.81
C GLY A 126 6.82 7.35 10.38
N PRO A 127 7.06 8.52 9.78
CA PRO A 127 7.44 8.63 8.38
C PRO A 127 8.91 8.26 8.17
N ALA A 128 9.19 7.02 7.74
CA ALA A 128 10.55 6.53 7.53
C ALA A 128 11.33 7.30 6.44
N GLY A 129 10.64 7.99 5.53
CA GLY A 129 11.23 8.81 4.47
C GLY A 129 11.67 10.21 4.90
N ALA A 130 11.26 10.68 6.09
CA ALA A 130 11.55 12.03 6.59
C ALA A 130 13.03 12.23 6.97
N GLY A 131 13.70 11.20 7.51
CA GLY A 131 15.13 11.27 7.86
C GLY A 131 16.05 11.44 6.64
N PHE A 132 15.64 10.98 5.46
CA PHE A 132 16.48 10.97 4.26
C PHE A 132 16.56 12.33 3.52
N ILE A 133 15.68 13.30 3.81
CA ILE A 133 15.58 14.55 3.03
C ILE A 133 16.10 15.78 3.80
N GLY A 134 16.27 15.72 5.13
CA GLY A 134 16.47 16.95 5.94
C GLY A 134 17.53 16.90 7.05
N GLY A 135 18.49 15.97 7.02
CA GLY A 135 19.47 15.85 8.11
C GLY A 135 18.89 15.34 9.44
N GLY A 136 17.66 14.80 9.41
CA GLY A 136 17.07 14.09 10.54
C GLY A 136 17.71 12.71 10.70
N LYS A 137 17.83 12.27 11.96
CA LYS A 137 18.36 10.95 12.31
C LYS A 137 17.60 9.87 11.52
N PRO A 138 18.26 8.79 11.05
CA PRO A 138 17.55 7.63 10.50
C PRO A 138 16.45 7.22 11.46
N PHE A 139 15.27 6.90 10.93
CA PHE A 139 14.15 6.42 11.74
C PHE A 139 14.61 5.19 12.53
N ASP A 140 14.65 5.33 13.85
CA ASP A 140 15.03 4.29 14.80
C ASP A 140 13.79 3.87 15.60
N PRO A 141 13.28 2.65 15.41
CA PRO A 141 12.09 2.15 16.09
C PRO A 141 12.26 2.00 17.60
N SER A 142 13.49 2.10 18.14
CA SER A 142 13.76 2.04 19.58
C SER A 142 13.74 3.41 20.28
N THR A 143 13.89 4.51 19.55
CA THR A 143 14.03 5.87 20.13
C THR A 143 13.04 6.90 19.59
N ASN A 144 12.38 6.65 18.46
CA ASN A 144 11.50 7.62 17.80
C ASN A 144 10.03 7.16 17.67
N TYR A 145 9.60 6.17 18.47
CA TYR A 145 8.18 5.84 18.59
C TYR A 145 7.45 6.94 19.39
N GLN A 146 6.88 7.91 18.67
CA GLN A 146 5.88 8.83 19.21
C GLN A 146 4.52 8.18 18.98
N ASP A 147 3.92 7.64 20.04
CA ASP A 147 2.56 7.11 19.98
C ASP A 147 1.59 8.26 19.64
N PRO A 148 0.91 8.22 18.48
CA PRO A 148 0.02 9.30 18.03
C PRO A 148 -1.22 9.48 18.92
N PHE A 149 -1.44 8.57 19.88
CA PHE A 149 -2.52 8.64 20.86
C PHE A 149 -2.03 8.92 22.29
N ASN A 150 -0.72 9.04 22.49
CA ASN A 150 -0.13 9.31 23.80
C ASN A 150 0.74 10.58 23.72
N ASN A 151 0.22 11.67 24.28
CA ASN A 151 0.92 12.96 24.38
C ASN A 151 2.02 12.98 25.45
N THR A 152 2.43 11.84 26.01
CA THR A 152 3.50 11.84 27.00
C THR A 152 4.86 11.85 26.33
N PRO A 153 5.74 12.82 26.67
CA PRO A 153 7.10 12.83 26.16
C PRO A 153 7.82 11.53 26.52
N PRO A 154 8.70 11.02 25.65
CA PRO A 154 9.52 9.86 25.97
C PRO A 154 10.32 10.12 27.27
N PRO A 155 10.43 9.13 28.17
CA PRO A 155 11.18 9.30 29.41
C PRO A 155 12.64 9.69 29.11
N PRO A 156 13.26 10.55 29.95
CA PRO A 156 14.63 10.97 29.77
C PRO A 156 15.55 9.75 29.63
N GLN A 157 16.30 9.71 28.53
CA GLN A 157 17.33 8.70 28.33
C GLN A 157 18.49 9.05 29.28
N VAL A 158 18.66 8.24 30.32
CA VAL A 158 19.83 8.26 31.22
C VAL A 158 21.03 7.62 30.56
#